data_AF-A0A2V8QJY0-F1
#
_entry.id   AF-A0A2V8QJY0-F1
#
_cell.length_a   1.000
_cell.length_b   1.000
_cell.length_c   1.000
_cell.angle_alpha   90.00
_cell.angle_beta   90.00
_cell.angle_gamma   90.00
#
_symmetry.space_group_name_H-M   'P 1'
#
loop_
_entity.id
_entity.type
_entity.pdbx_description
1 polymer ?
#
loop_
_entity_poly.entity_id
_entity_poly.type
_entity_poly.pdbx_seq_one_letter_code
_entity_poly.pdbx_strand_id
1 'polypeptide(L)' 'MRYENEVKGKAKQVKGTAKTELGKLTADRDLESRGRIERAEGRLQEKVGRAK' A
#
# COMPACT_ATOMS: atom_id res chain seq x y z
N MET A 1 20.25 6.40 1.77
CA MET A 1 19.17 5.38 1.76
C MET A 1 17.80 5.86 2.27
N ARG A 2 17.48 7.18 2.30
CA ARG A 2 16.10 7.66 2.60
C ARG A 2 15.16 7.55 1.40
N TYR A 3 15.70 7.73 0.19
CA TYR A 3 14.94 7.74 -1.05
C TYR A 3 14.28 6.37 -1.35
N GLU A 4 15.00 5.27 -1.16
CA GLU A 4 14.49 3.92 -1.44
C GLU A 4 13.33 3.51 -0.54
N ASN A 5 13.35 3.92 0.73
CA ASN A 5 12.28 3.62 1.68
C ASN A 5 10.99 4.41 1.35
N GLU A 6 11.13 5.68 0.94
CA GLU A 6 9.97 6.48 0.54
C GLU A 6 9.36 5.96 -0.77
N VAL A 7 10.20 5.57 -1.74
CA VAL A 7 9.74 4.96 -3.00
C VAL A 7 9.06 3.62 -2.74
N LYS A 8 9.61 2.74 -1.88
CA LYS A 8 8.96 1.47 -1.48
C LYS A 8 7.61 1.71 -0.80
N GLY A 9 7.54 2.67 0.10
CA GLY A 9 6.30 3.05 0.80
C GLY A 9 5.23 3.52 -0.17
N LYS A 10 5.57 4.42 -1.10
CA LYS A 10 4.66 4.90 -2.15
C LYS A 10 4.24 3.78 -3.10
N ALA A 11 5.17 2.92 -3.52
CA ALA A 11 4.86 1.78 -4.39
C ALA A 11 3.85 0.81 -3.75
N LYS A 12 4.02 0.48 -2.46
CA LYS A 12 3.04 -0.32 -1.70
C LYS A 12 1.67 0.35 -1.64
N GLN A 13 1.63 1.67 -1.43
CA GLN A 13 0.36 2.42 -1.40
C GLN A 13 -0.36 2.38 -2.75
N VAL A 14 0.36 2.56 -3.86
CA VAL A 14 -0.22 2.49 -5.21
C VAL A 14 -0.72 1.08 -5.51
N LYS A 15 0.08 0.05 -5.23
CA LYS A 15 -0.32 -1.36 -5.43
C LYS A 15 -1.55 -1.72 -4.60
N GLY A 16 -1.58 -1.32 -3.34
CA GLY A 16 -2.73 -1.54 -2.47
C GLY A 16 -4.00 -0.82 -2.97
N THR A 17 -3.85 0.40 -3.51
CA THR A 17 -4.95 1.14 -4.15
C THR A 17 -5.50 0.38 -5.35
N ALA A 18 -4.62 -0.07 -6.24
CA ALA A 18 -5.01 -0.82 -7.42
C ALA A 18 -5.74 -2.11 -7.06
N LYS A 19 -5.23 -2.90 -6.11
CA LYS A 19 -5.92 -4.10 -5.62
C LYS A 19 -7.27 -3.80 -4.97
N THR A 20 -7.38 -2.71 -4.23
CA THR A 20 -8.65 -2.30 -3.61
C THR A 20 -9.70 -2.01 -4.66
N GLU A 21 -9.35 -1.18 -5.66
CA GLU A 21 -10.25 -0.79 -6.73
C GLU A 21 -10.59 -1.96 -7.65
N LEU A 22 -9.60 -2.78 -8.00
CA LEU A 22 -9.83 -4.00 -8.78
C LEU A 22 -10.73 -4.98 -8.02
N GLY A 23 -10.51 -5.18 -6.72
CA GLY A 23 -11.33 -6.06 -5.89
C GLY A 23 -12.78 -5.58 -5.80
N LYS A 24 -13.01 -4.27 -5.68
CA LYS A 24 -14.36 -3.70 -5.77
C LYS A 24 -14.99 -3.95 -7.15
N LEU A 25 -14.23 -3.70 -8.22
CA LEU A 25 -14.70 -3.83 -9.60
C LEU A 25 -15.08 -5.28 -9.94
N THR A 26 -14.30 -6.25 -9.47
CA THR A 26 -14.54 -7.68 -9.70
C THR A 26 -15.38 -8.35 -8.61
N ALA A 27 -15.89 -7.58 -7.63
CA ALA A 27 -16.56 -8.09 -6.43
C ALA A 27 -15.73 -9.12 -5.62
N ASP A 28 -14.40 -9.05 -5.71
CA ASP A 28 -13.45 -9.88 -4.98
C ASP A 28 -13.06 -9.22 -3.65
N ARG A 29 -13.66 -9.73 -2.55
CA ARG A 29 -13.42 -9.25 -1.19
C ARG A 29 -12.01 -9.55 -0.68
N ASP A 30 -11.37 -10.62 -1.16
CA ASP A 30 -9.99 -10.96 -0.77
C ASP A 30 -9.02 -9.95 -1.39
N LEU A 31 -9.18 -9.68 -2.68
CA LEU A 31 -8.36 -8.69 -3.39
C LEU A 31 -8.53 -7.30 -2.80
N GLU A 32 -9.77 -6.92 -2.47
CA GLU A 32 -10.06 -5.65 -1.80
C GLU A 32 -9.34 -5.55 -0.44
N SER A 33 -9.48 -6.58 0.40
CA SER A 33 -8.90 -6.61 1.75
C SER A 33 -7.37 -6.58 1.70
N ARG A 34 -6.75 -7.35 0.81
CA ARG A 34 -5.29 -7.31 0.60
C ARG A 34 -4.83 -5.92 0.15
N GLY A 35 -5.59 -5.27 -0.72
CA GLY A 35 -5.30 -3.91 -1.16
C GLY A 35 -5.30 -2.90 -0.01
N ARG A 36 -6.31 -2.98 0.88
CA ARG A 36 -6.38 -2.13 2.07
C ARG A 36 -5.20 -2.37 3.03
N ILE A 37 -4.81 -3.63 3.25
CA ILE A 37 -3.69 -4.00 4.11
C ILE A 37 -2.36 -3.47 3.54
N GLU A 38 -2.05 -3.74 2.27
CA GLU A 38 -0.80 -3.27 1.64
C GLU A 38 -0.70 -1.72 1.67
N ARG A 39 -1.84 -1.03 1.51
CA ARG A 39 -1.88 0.44 1.58
C ARG A 39 -1.63 0.96 3.01
N ALA A 40 -2.16 0.27 4.02
CA ALA A 40 -1.93 0.63 5.42
C ALA A 40 -0.46 0.38 5.81
N GLU A 41 0.10 -0.77 5.42
CA GLU A 41 1.51 -1.08 5.64
C GLU A 41 2.44 -0.06 4.96
N GLY A 42 2.17 0.32 3.71
CA GLY A 42 2.97 1.32 3.01
C GLY A 42 2.98 2.67 3.73
N ARG A 43 1.85 3.09 4.31
CA ARG A 43 1.76 4.31 5.12
C ARG A 43 2.51 4.20 6.45
N LEU A 44 2.42 3.06 7.11
CA LEU A 44 3.18 2.80 8.35
C LEU A 44 4.68 2.81 8.08
N GLN A 45 5.12 2.16 7.00
CA GLN A 45 6.53 2.10 6.61
C GLN A 45 7.07 3.47 6.20
N GLU A 46 6.27 4.31 5.53
CA GLU A 46 6.62 5.71 5.23
C GLU A 46 6.79 6.52 6.52
N LYS A 47 5.86 6.40 7.49
CA LYS A 47 5.94 7.11 8.77
C LYS A 47 7.15 6.68 9.61
N VAL A 48 7.35 5.37 9.77
CA VAL A 48 8.50 4.82 10.50
C VAL A 48 9.81 5.17 9.80
N GLY A 49 9.84 5.11 8.47
CA GLY A 49 11.00 5.47 7.66
C GLY A 49 11.34 6.96 7.70
N ARG A 50 10.35 7.85 7.89
CA ARG A 50 10.56 9.30 8.11
C ARG A 50 10.99 9.64 9.53
N ALA A 51 10.56 8.85 10.52
CA ALA A 51 10.98 9.02 11.91
C ALA A 51 12.44 8.54 12.17
N LYS A 52 13.03 7.81 11.22
CA LYS A 52 14.40 7.27 11.27
C LYS A 52 15.41 8.16 10.54
#